data_AF-A0AAD6Z1V3-F1
#
_entry.id   AF-A0AAD6Z1V3-F1
#
_cell.length_a   1.000
_cell.length_b   1.000
_cell.length_c   1.000
_cell.angle_alpha   90.00
_cell.angle_beta   90.00
_cell.angle_gamma   90.00
#
_symmetry.space_group_name_H-M   'P 1'
#
loop_
_entity.id
_entity.type
_entity.pdbx_description
1 polymer ?
#
loop_
_entity_poly.entity_id
_entity_poly.type
_entity_poly.pdbx_seq_one_letter_code
_entity_poly.pdbx_strand_id
1 'polypeptide(L)'
;MAPSLESSSLPIRQPSPVRVMAGMITDYLDYQHLQTMPMDMDIPYTSQGTSSATPLFMRAAVDSLATTSASFLTSSSPLKSTSAPPAFKLYTISPIKAESRYSGLFHRTPQTAQEVELLEALQGSENRDSSRKRSMLEMQASTVVAGIYNSKAQSQLQAVEQRKHRKTGNRKMGDGKAKYFSGDAFFKMCEADEQKKLDEAAEKERRLAEREVQTGRIRAKYAAGVTAWEVEKTVAKAEKRRTGWLKPKLADYEIEALLPRPKKNIEDKQDEDEEENSVHGSQSGSELADD
;
A
#
# COMPACT_ATOMS: atom_id res chain seq x y z
N MET A 1 60.95 -3.96 13.46
CA MET A 1 59.66 -4.67 13.63
C MET A 1 58.60 -3.63 13.94
N ALA A 2 57.65 -3.42 13.03
CA ALA A 2 56.58 -2.43 13.19
C ALA A 2 55.29 -3.14 13.66
N PRO A 3 54.58 -2.62 14.67
CA PRO A 3 53.30 -3.16 15.09
C PRO A 3 52.22 -2.79 14.05
N SER A 4 51.59 -3.82 13.47
CA SER A 4 50.43 -3.67 12.61
C SER A 4 49.24 -3.16 13.42
N LEU A 5 48.84 -1.92 13.20
CA LEU A 5 47.57 -1.35 13.68
C LEU A 5 46.45 -1.87 12.78
N GLU A 6 46.02 -3.11 13.02
CA GLU A 6 44.73 -3.59 12.49
C GLU A 6 43.62 -2.91 13.29
N SER A 7 43.26 -1.70 12.88
CA SER A 7 42.04 -1.03 13.31
C SER A 7 40.85 -1.78 12.70
N SER A 8 40.46 -2.87 13.35
CA SER A 8 39.20 -3.56 13.10
C SER A 8 38.05 -2.68 13.58
N SER A 9 37.76 -1.61 12.85
CA SER A 9 36.53 -0.85 13.04
C SER A 9 35.39 -1.74 12.58
N LEU A 10 34.85 -2.54 13.50
CA LEU A 10 33.58 -3.21 13.28
C LEU A 10 32.60 -2.10 12.89
N PRO A 11 31.88 -2.24 11.76
CA PRO A 11 30.94 -1.21 11.34
C PRO A 11 30.00 -0.94 12.50
N ILE A 12 29.97 0.32 12.96
CA ILE A 12 29.05 0.77 13.99
C ILE A 12 27.67 0.36 13.49
N ARG A 13 27.10 -0.67 14.11
CA ARG A 13 25.83 -1.24 13.70
C ARG A 13 24.78 -0.19 13.98
N GLN A 14 24.44 0.58 12.94
CA GLN A 14 23.45 1.65 13.01
C GLN A 14 22.21 1.12 13.75
N PRO A 15 21.71 1.83 14.76
CA PRO A 15 20.57 1.36 15.52
C PRO A 15 19.40 1.21 14.55
N SER A 16 18.83 -0.01 14.49
CA SER A 16 17.60 -0.22 13.74
C SER A 16 16.52 0.69 14.35
N PRO A 17 15.69 1.38 13.54
CA PRO A 17 14.57 2.18 14.05
C PRO A 17 13.72 1.41 15.07
N VAL A 18 13.52 0.11 14.83
CA VAL A 18 12.76 -0.80 15.70
C VAL A 18 13.42 -0.94 17.07
N ARG A 19 14.76 -1.00 17.13
CA ARG A 19 15.49 -1.11 18.40
C ARG A 19 15.37 0.18 19.23
N VAL A 20 15.46 1.34 18.57
CA VAL A 20 15.28 2.63 19.24
C VAL A 20 13.89 2.72 19.85
N MET A 21 12.85 2.41 19.06
CA MET A 21 11.46 2.43 19.54
C MET A 21 11.20 1.38 20.63
N ALA A 22 11.77 0.19 20.52
CA ALA A 22 11.63 -0.85 21.55
C ALA A 22 12.24 -0.41 22.88
N GLY A 23 13.44 0.18 22.86
CA GLY A 23 14.07 0.75 24.07
C GLY A 23 13.26 1.89 24.67
N MET A 24 12.75 2.79 23.82
CA MET A 24 11.88 3.87 24.30
C MET A 24 10.61 3.36 24.99
N ILE A 25 10.00 2.28 24.45
CA ILE A 25 8.81 1.67 25.06
C ILE A 25 9.15 1.03 26.41
N THR A 26 10.27 0.32 26.53
CA THR A 26 10.68 -0.27 27.81
C THR A 26 10.95 0.82 28.85
N ASP A 27 11.70 1.86 28.48
CA ASP A 27 12.01 2.98 29.38
C ASP A 27 10.74 3.71 29.81
N TYR A 28 9.74 3.82 28.92
CA TYR A 28 8.45 4.42 29.24
C TYR A 28 7.63 3.57 30.21
N LEU A 29 7.62 2.25 30.05
CA LEU A 29 6.92 1.35 30.97
C LEU A 29 7.57 1.38 32.37
N ASP A 30 8.90 1.39 32.44
CA ASP A 30 9.64 1.53 33.69
C ASP A 30 9.35 2.87 34.36
N TYR A 31 9.29 3.95 33.57
CA TYR A 31 8.91 5.27 34.05
C TYR A 31 7.48 5.30 34.62
N GLN A 32 6.50 4.71 33.92
CA GLN A 32 5.12 4.60 34.40
C GLN A 32 5.04 3.82 35.70
N HIS A 33 5.76 2.69 35.79
CA HIS A 33 5.80 1.88 37.00
C HIS A 33 6.33 2.68 38.20
N LEU A 34 7.40 3.46 38.01
CA LEU A 34 7.95 4.36 39.04
C LEU A 34 6.98 5.48 39.45
N GLN A 35 6.16 5.98 38.52
CA GLN A 35 5.13 6.98 38.85
C GLN A 35 3.95 6.40 39.60
N THR A 36 3.58 5.14 39.35
CA THR A 36 2.46 4.48 40.02
C THR A 36 2.79 3.99 41.43
N MET A 37 4.07 3.96 41.81
CA MET A 37 4.45 3.62 43.17
C MET A 37 3.94 4.72 44.11
N PRO A 38 3.07 4.39 45.09
CA PRO A 38 2.59 5.37 46.04
C PRO A 38 3.80 5.91 46.80
N MET A 39 4.18 7.14 46.50
CA MET A 39 5.15 7.89 47.29
C MET A 39 4.44 8.24 48.59
N ASP A 40 4.48 7.30 49.54
CA ASP A 40 3.94 7.42 50.90
C ASP A 40 4.84 8.35 51.75
N MET A 41 5.07 9.54 51.21
CA MET A 41 5.90 10.58 51.79
C MET A 41 4.99 11.80 51.96
N ASP A 42 4.53 12.00 53.19
CA ASP A 42 3.83 13.19 53.70
C ASP A 42 4.74 14.43 53.62
N ILE A 43 5.12 14.81 52.42
CA ILE A 43 5.84 16.05 52.14
C ILE A 43 4.80 17.04 51.62
N PRO A 44 4.59 18.19 52.29
CA PRO A 44 3.65 19.21 51.84
C PRO A 44 4.12 19.79 50.50
N TYR A 45 3.63 19.21 49.40
CA TYR A 45 3.95 19.62 48.05
C TYR A 45 3.17 20.88 47.71
N THR A 46 3.87 22.01 47.65
CA THR A 46 3.33 23.24 47.08
C THR A 46 3.25 23.05 45.57
N SER A 47 2.05 22.77 45.06
CA SER A 47 1.76 22.47 43.65
C SER A 47 1.82 23.73 42.76
N GLN A 48 3.03 24.21 42.46
CA GLN A 48 3.19 25.14 41.34
C GLN A 48 3.29 24.34 40.04
N GLY A 49 2.29 24.52 39.17
CA GLY A 49 2.06 23.76 37.95
C GLY A 49 3.17 23.92 36.90
N THR A 50 4.24 23.13 37.06
CA THR A 50 5.22 22.94 35.99
C THR A 50 4.59 22.09 34.91
N SER A 51 4.40 22.66 33.72
CA SER A 51 4.05 21.95 32.49
C SER A 51 4.87 20.67 32.38
N SER A 52 4.22 19.52 32.14
CA SER A 52 4.85 18.21 32.11
C SER A 52 6.02 18.19 31.11
N ALA A 53 7.23 18.36 31.63
CA ALA A 53 8.43 18.30 30.82
C ALA A 53 8.52 16.88 30.24
N THR A 54 8.60 16.77 28.91
CA THR A 54 8.81 15.49 28.23
C THR A 54 10.06 14.81 28.80
N PRO A 55 9.95 13.58 29.35
CA PRO A 55 11.10 12.82 29.84
C PRO A 55 12.28 12.83 28.86
N LEU A 56 13.50 13.00 29.39
CA LEU A 56 14.73 13.12 28.60
C LEU A 56 14.96 11.92 27.68
N PHE A 57 14.59 10.71 28.10
CA PHE A 57 14.75 9.49 27.31
C PHE A 57 13.92 9.52 26.01
N MET A 58 12.73 10.15 26.02
CA MET A 58 11.93 10.29 24.80
C MET A 58 12.60 11.22 23.79
N ARG A 59 13.21 12.33 24.25
CA ARG A 59 13.95 13.24 23.36
C ARG A 59 15.15 12.54 22.74
N ALA A 60 15.93 11.83 23.56
CA ALA A 60 17.07 11.06 23.07
C ALA A 60 16.66 9.97 22.07
N ALA A 61 15.50 9.33 22.26
CA ALA A 61 14.96 8.35 21.33
C ALA A 61 14.52 8.99 20.00
N VAL A 62 13.88 10.17 20.01
CA VAL A 62 13.51 10.92 18.80
C VAL A 62 14.76 11.36 18.04
N ASP A 63 15.76 11.89 18.72
CA ASP A 63 17.04 12.28 18.11
C ASP A 63 17.76 11.07 17.50
N SER A 64 17.77 9.94 18.22
CA SER A 64 18.30 8.68 17.71
C SER A 64 17.54 8.22 16.48
N LEU A 65 16.20 8.29 16.48
CA LEU A 65 15.34 7.91 15.36
C LEU A 65 15.61 8.78 14.13
N ALA A 66 15.89 10.07 14.32
CA ALA A 66 16.25 11.01 13.25
C ALA A 66 17.55 10.62 12.51
N THR A 67 18.44 9.85 13.16
CA THR A 67 19.66 9.33 12.52
C THR A 67 19.46 7.99 11.78
N THR A 68 18.27 7.38 11.90
CA THR A 68 17.97 6.09 11.28
C THR A 68 17.31 6.22 9.92
N SER A 69 17.06 5.08 9.24
CA SER A 69 16.26 5.04 8.01
C SER A 69 14.81 5.50 8.19
N ALA A 70 14.34 5.67 9.44
CA ALA A 70 13.01 6.17 9.78
C ALA A 70 13.01 7.66 10.16
N SER A 71 14.04 8.42 9.79
CA SER A 71 14.14 9.86 10.03
C SER A 71 12.97 10.68 9.48
N PHE A 72 12.29 10.16 8.44
CA PHE A 72 11.08 10.76 7.91
C PHE A 72 9.92 10.81 8.92
N LEU A 73 9.94 10.00 9.99
CA LEU A 73 8.94 10.04 11.05
C LEU A 73 9.14 11.21 12.03
N THR A 74 10.37 11.73 12.14
CA THR A 74 10.71 12.86 13.01
C THR A 74 10.84 14.17 12.23
N SER A 75 10.95 14.09 10.91
CA SER A 75 10.96 15.25 10.03
C SER A 75 9.60 15.94 10.00
N SER A 76 9.61 17.28 10.03
CA SER A 76 8.41 18.11 9.82
C SER A 76 7.96 18.16 8.36
N SER A 77 8.73 17.55 7.44
CA SER A 77 8.39 17.52 6.03
C SER A 77 7.22 16.55 5.77
N PRO A 78 6.32 16.85 4.82
CA PRO A 78 5.28 15.92 4.41
C PRO A 78 5.86 14.57 3.97
N LEU A 79 5.15 13.49 4.30
CA LEU A 79 5.51 12.14 3.84
C LEU A 79 5.50 12.09 2.32
N LYS A 80 6.58 11.54 1.74
CA LYS A 80 6.73 11.38 0.29
C LYS A 80 6.45 9.94 -0.11
N SER A 81 6.07 9.71 -1.36
CA SER A 81 5.95 8.33 -1.87
C SER A 81 7.25 7.53 -1.75
N THR A 82 8.40 8.21 -1.69
CA THR A 82 9.72 7.58 -1.52
C THR A 82 10.05 7.17 -0.08
N SER A 83 9.32 7.66 0.92
CA SER A 83 9.50 7.21 2.31
C SER A 83 8.78 5.87 2.50
N ALA A 84 9.53 4.78 2.32
CA ALA A 84 9.03 3.43 2.56
C ALA A 84 9.15 3.09 4.06
N PRO A 85 8.06 2.66 4.73
CA PRO A 85 8.18 2.11 6.07
C PRO A 85 9.07 0.85 6.04
N PRO A 86 9.77 0.54 7.15
CA PRO A 86 10.57 -0.67 7.23
C PRO A 86 9.75 -1.90 6.85
N ALA A 87 10.27 -2.73 5.93
CA ALA A 87 9.61 -3.96 5.54
C ALA A 87 9.51 -4.90 6.76
N PHE A 88 8.28 -5.25 7.14
CA PHE A 88 8.05 -6.15 8.26
C PHE A 88 8.38 -7.59 7.85
N LYS A 89 9.29 -8.22 8.60
CA LYS A 89 9.57 -9.64 8.46
C LYS A 89 8.68 -10.40 9.44
N LEU A 90 7.73 -11.15 8.89
CA LEU A 90 6.92 -12.06 9.69
C LEU A 90 7.79 -13.20 10.19
N TYR A 91 7.60 -13.59 11.45
CA TYR A 91 8.23 -14.78 12.01
C TYR A 91 7.28 -15.95 11.83
N THR A 92 7.80 -17.10 11.41
CA THR A 92 7.00 -18.33 11.34
C THR A 92 6.62 -18.76 12.75
N ILE A 93 5.34 -18.64 13.10
CA ILE A 93 4.81 -19.15 14.37
C ILE A 93 4.47 -20.64 14.16
N SER A 94 4.91 -21.50 15.09
CA SER A 94 4.51 -22.91 15.04
C SER A 94 2.98 -23.03 15.12
N PRO A 95 2.36 -23.98 14.38
CA PRO A 95 0.91 -24.16 14.39
C PRO A 95 0.36 -24.27 15.82
N ILE A 96 -0.76 -23.58 16.08
CA ILE A 96 -1.52 -23.77 17.31
C ILE A 96 -2.16 -25.15 17.21
N LYS A 97 -1.64 -26.10 18.00
CA LYS A 97 -2.19 -27.45 18.06
C LYS A 97 -3.49 -27.41 18.86
N ALA A 98 -4.53 -28.10 18.37
CA ALA A 98 -5.78 -28.25 19.10
C ALA A 98 -5.56 -29.02 20.41
N GLU A 99 -4.66 -30.00 20.38
CA GLU A 99 -4.28 -30.80 21.54
C GLU A 99 -2.86 -30.44 22.00
N SER A 100 -2.72 -30.32 23.32
CA SER A 100 -1.42 -30.23 23.98
C SER A 100 -0.54 -31.42 23.59
N ARG A 101 0.78 -31.20 23.49
CA ARG A 101 1.76 -32.31 23.42
C ARG A 101 1.70 -33.20 24.66
N TYR A 102 1.12 -32.70 25.74
CA TYR A 102 0.99 -33.35 27.04
C TYR A 102 -0.45 -33.78 27.33
N SER A 103 -1.33 -33.87 26.32
CA SER A 103 -2.71 -34.33 26.49
C SER A 103 -2.81 -35.65 27.27
N GLY A 104 -1.95 -36.61 26.93
CA GLY A 104 -1.86 -37.89 27.64
C GLY A 104 -1.46 -37.79 29.11
N LEU A 105 -0.74 -36.74 29.52
CA LEU A 105 -0.39 -36.48 30.92
C LEU A 105 -1.58 -35.94 31.71
N PHE A 106 -2.40 -35.08 31.11
CA PHE A 106 -3.60 -34.53 31.74
C PHE A 106 -4.70 -35.58 31.97
N HIS A 107 -4.65 -36.71 31.26
CA HIS A 107 -5.57 -37.83 31.49
C HIS A 107 -5.15 -38.76 32.64
N ARG A 108 -3.92 -38.63 33.16
CA ARG A 108 -3.45 -39.44 34.28
C ARG A 108 -3.95 -38.85 35.60
N THR A 109 -4.45 -39.69 36.49
CA THR A 109 -4.81 -39.28 37.85
C THR A 109 -3.53 -39.17 38.69
N PRO A 110 -3.19 -37.97 39.23
CA PRO A 110 -2.03 -37.82 40.10
C PRO A 110 -2.23 -38.64 41.37
N GLN A 111 -1.17 -39.33 41.81
CA GLN A 111 -1.16 -40.16 43.02
C GLN A 111 -0.55 -39.43 44.22
N THR A 112 0.28 -38.42 43.97
CA THR A 112 1.00 -37.68 45.01
C THR A 112 0.66 -36.18 44.97
N ALA A 113 0.80 -35.49 46.10
CA ALA A 113 0.59 -34.04 46.17
C ALA A 113 1.57 -33.26 45.25
N GLN A 114 2.80 -33.75 45.11
CA GLN A 114 3.80 -33.16 44.22
C GLN A 114 3.41 -33.28 42.75
N GLU A 115 2.81 -34.40 42.33
CA GLU A 115 2.30 -34.57 40.96
C GLU A 115 1.16 -33.60 40.64
N VAL A 116 0.31 -33.30 41.62
CA VAL A 116 -0.76 -32.28 41.47
C VAL A 116 -0.14 -30.91 41.20
N GLU A 117 0.83 -30.49 42.00
CA GLU A 117 1.54 -29.21 41.83
C GLU A 117 2.23 -29.11 40.47
N LEU A 118 2.89 -30.19 40.03
CA LEU A 118 3.56 -30.23 38.72
C LEU A 118 2.57 -30.17 37.55
N LEU A 119 1.42 -30.84 37.65
CA LEU A 119 0.37 -30.77 36.62
C LEU A 119 -0.23 -29.36 36.54
N GLU A 120 -0.46 -28.70 37.68
CA GLU A 120 -0.94 -27.33 37.73
C GLU A 120 0.09 -26.36 37.12
N ALA A 121 1.37 -26.49 37.48
CA ALA A 121 2.45 -25.69 36.91
C ALA A 121 2.58 -25.91 35.39
N LEU A 122 2.44 -27.16 34.92
CA LEU A 122 2.44 -27.50 33.50
C LEU A 122 1.26 -26.86 32.77
N GLN A 123 0.04 -26.99 33.30
CA GLN A 123 -1.15 -26.37 32.74
C GLN A 123 -1.02 -24.85 32.68
N GLY A 124 -0.52 -24.23 33.75
CA GLY A 124 -0.25 -22.79 33.80
C GLY A 124 0.79 -22.35 32.78
N SER A 125 1.85 -23.15 32.56
CA SER A 125 2.84 -22.88 31.51
C SER A 125 2.25 -22.97 30.11
N GLU A 126 1.42 -23.97 29.83
CA GLU A 126 0.78 -24.15 28.53
C GLU A 126 -0.25 -23.05 28.23
N ASN A 127 -1.02 -22.64 29.25
CA ASN A 127 -1.93 -21.52 29.13
C ASN A 127 -1.18 -20.22 28.80
N ARG A 128 -0.05 -19.94 29.48
CA ARG A 128 0.79 -18.77 29.18
C ARG A 128 1.38 -18.82 27.77
N ASP A 129 1.90 -19.97 27.35
CA ASP A 129 2.48 -20.13 26.01
C ASP A 129 1.43 -20.03 24.90
N SER A 130 0.24 -20.62 25.10
CA SER A 130 -0.85 -20.49 24.15
C SER A 130 -1.34 -19.04 24.03
N SER A 131 -1.43 -18.32 25.16
CA SER A 131 -1.77 -16.89 25.19
C SER A 131 -0.72 -16.05 24.45
N ARG A 132 0.57 -16.26 24.72
CA ARG A 132 1.68 -15.58 24.01
C ARG A 132 1.64 -15.84 22.50
N LYS A 133 1.39 -17.08 22.07
CA LYS A 133 1.26 -17.42 20.65
C LYS A 133 0.08 -16.71 19.98
N ARG A 134 -1.08 -16.66 20.65
CA ARG A 134 -2.26 -15.93 20.14
C ARG A 134 -1.96 -14.43 20.00
N SER A 135 -1.38 -13.82 21.03
CA SER A 135 -0.99 -12.40 20.99
C SER A 135 0.04 -12.11 19.89
N MET A 136 1.03 -12.99 19.69
CA MET A 136 1.99 -12.84 18.59
C MET A 136 1.31 -12.95 17.21
N LEU A 137 0.35 -13.86 17.06
CA LEU A 137 -0.43 -14.03 15.83
C LEU A 137 -1.28 -12.80 15.54
N GLU A 138 -1.96 -12.25 16.55
CA GLU A 138 -2.72 -11.00 16.45
C GLU A 138 -1.83 -9.82 16.03
N MET A 139 -0.64 -9.69 16.63
CA MET A 139 0.34 -8.66 16.28
C MET A 139 0.85 -8.82 14.84
N GLN A 140 1.09 -10.06 14.38
CA GLN A 140 1.49 -10.29 12.99
C GLN A 140 0.35 -9.98 12.02
N ALA A 141 -0.89 -10.37 12.35
CA ALA A 141 -2.06 -10.08 11.54
C ALA A 141 -2.29 -8.57 11.40
N SER A 142 -2.21 -7.81 12.51
CA SER A 142 -2.35 -6.35 12.48
C SER A 142 -1.25 -5.69 11.64
N THR A 143 -0.01 -6.19 11.75
CA THR A 143 1.12 -5.72 10.94
C THR A 143 0.90 -5.96 9.44
N VAL A 144 0.35 -7.13 9.06
CA VAL A 144 0.01 -7.42 7.66
C VAL A 144 -1.07 -6.47 7.14
N VAL A 145 -2.13 -6.25 7.92
CA VAL A 145 -3.20 -5.32 7.55
C VAL A 145 -2.66 -3.88 7.38
N ALA A 146 -1.84 -3.42 8.32
CA ALA A 146 -1.19 -2.11 8.24
C ALA A 146 -0.27 -2.01 7.02
N GLY A 147 0.49 -3.08 6.71
CA GLY A 147 1.33 -3.14 5.52
C GLY A 147 0.53 -3.01 4.21
N ILE A 148 -0.61 -3.70 4.10
CA ILE A 148 -1.51 -3.59 2.94
C ILE A 148 -2.07 -2.18 2.81
N TYR A 149 -2.52 -1.59 3.93
CA TYR A 149 -3.03 -0.22 3.94
C TYR A 149 -1.97 0.78 3.49
N ASN A 150 -0.77 0.71 4.08
CA ASN A 150 0.35 1.61 3.76
C ASN A 150 0.76 1.50 2.28
N SER A 151 0.78 0.29 1.72
CA SER A 151 1.07 0.08 0.30
C SER A 151 0.05 0.78 -0.62
N LYS A 152 -1.25 0.68 -0.29
CA LYS A 152 -2.30 1.40 -1.03
C LYS A 152 -2.17 2.91 -0.88
N ALA A 153 -1.97 3.40 0.34
CA ALA A 153 -1.80 4.83 0.61
C ALA A 153 -0.59 5.41 -0.14
N GLN A 154 0.54 4.70 -0.14
CA GLN A 154 1.73 5.08 -0.90
C GLN A 154 1.49 5.10 -2.40
N SER A 155 0.77 4.11 -2.94
CA SER A 155 0.42 4.07 -4.36
C SER A 155 -0.44 5.27 -4.76
N GLN A 156 -1.38 5.69 -3.89
CA GLN A 156 -2.19 6.88 -4.10
C GLN A 156 -1.37 8.17 -4.02
N LEU A 157 -0.50 8.30 -3.01
CA LEU A 157 0.41 9.43 -2.89
C LEU A 157 1.33 9.53 -4.11
N GLN A 158 1.88 8.40 -4.57
CA GLN A 158 2.70 8.35 -5.77
C GLN A 158 1.91 8.79 -7.01
N ALA A 159 0.65 8.35 -7.16
CA ALA A 159 -0.20 8.79 -8.27
C ALA A 159 -0.47 10.30 -8.23
N VAL A 160 -0.74 10.87 -7.05
CA VAL A 160 -0.93 12.31 -6.87
C VAL A 160 0.35 13.08 -7.17
N GLU A 161 1.50 12.64 -6.67
CA GLU A 161 2.81 13.23 -6.94
C GLU A 161 3.15 13.18 -8.44
N GLN A 162 2.90 12.04 -9.10
CA GLN A 162 3.11 11.90 -10.55
C GLN A 162 2.14 12.76 -11.36
N ARG A 163 0.87 12.85 -10.99
CA ARG A 163 -0.09 13.76 -11.64
C ARG A 163 0.36 15.21 -11.51
N LYS A 164 0.80 15.63 -10.31
CA LYS A 164 1.36 16.96 -10.09
C LYS A 164 2.59 17.20 -10.98
N HIS A 165 3.50 16.24 -11.06
CA HIS A 165 4.67 16.32 -11.93
C HIS A 165 4.30 16.36 -13.43
N ARG A 166 3.28 15.61 -13.87
CA ARG A 166 2.80 15.62 -15.27
C ARG A 166 2.17 16.94 -15.66
N LYS A 167 1.37 17.55 -14.78
CA LYS A 167 0.81 18.90 -15.02
C LYS A 167 1.92 19.94 -15.24
N THR A 168 3.07 19.77 -14.58
CA THR A 168 4.26 20.59 -14.83
C THR A 168 5.02 20.15 -16.10
N GLY A 169 5.11 18.85 -16.38
CA GLY A 169 5.91 18.29 -17.48
C GLY A 169 5.33 18.49 -18.89
N ASN A 170 4.02 18.62 -19.05
CA ASN A 170 3.42 18.97 -20.36
C ASN A 170 3.61 20.44 -20.73
N ARG A 171 4.05 21.30 -19.80
CA ARG A 171 4.64 22.57 -20.18
C ARG A 171 6.03 22.26 -20.71
N LYS A 172 6.23 22.40 -22.03
CA LYS A 172 7.55 22.32 -22.71
C LYS A 172 8.63 23.23 -22.08
N MET A 173 8.26 24.11 -21.16
CA MET A 173 9.11 24.97 -20.34
C MET A 173 9.05 24.55 -18.86
N GLY A 174 9.47 23.30 -18.56
CA GLY A 174 9.26 22.63 -17.26
C GLY A 174 9.79 23.32 -16.00
N ASP A 175 10.60 24.38 -16.12
CA ASP A 175 11.10 25.15 -14.97
C ASP A 175 10.24 26.38 -14.65
N GLY A 176 9.22 26.69 -15.46
CA GLY A 176 8.41 27.91 -15.33
C GLY A 176 9.19 29.22 -15.57
N LYS A 177 10.51 29.14 -15.80
CA LYS A 177 11.35 30.25 -16.21
C LYS A 177 11.32 30.35 -17.74
N ALA A 178 11.11 31.56 -18.25
CA ALA A 178 11.27 31.84 -19.66
C ALA A 178 12.71 31.53 -20.06
N LYS A 179 12.90 30.42 -20.80
CA LYS A 179 14.20 30.08 -21.37
C LYS A 179 14.34 30.87 -22.66
N TYR A 180 15.29 31.78 -22.72
CA TYR A 180 15.65 32.45 -23.97
C TYR A 180 16.29 31.40 -24.87
N PHE A 181 15.50 30.86 -25.79
CA PHE A 181 16.03 30.08 -26.90
C PHE A 181 16.50 31.03 -27.99
N SER A 182 17.68 30.78 -28.54
CA SER A 182 18.02 31.31 -29.86
C SER A 182 17.00 30.77 -30.88
N GLY A 183 16.61 31.59 -31.85
CA GLY A 183 15.53 31.26 -32.81
C GLY A 183 15.68 29.87 -33.44
N ASP A 184 16.90 29.48 -33.80
CA ASP A 184 17.21 28.18 -34.41
C ASP A 184 16.93 26.98 -33.49
N ALA A 185 17.21 27.12 -32.19
CA ALA A 185 17.00 26.05 -31.23
C ALA A 185 15.50 25.84 -30.96
N PHE A 186 14.71 26.92 -30.96
CA PHE A 186 13.27 26.85 -30.86
C PHE A 186 12.65 26.19 -32.11
N PHE A 187 13.10 26.59 -33.30
CA PHE A 187 12.58 26.05 -34.55
C PHE A 187 12.77 24.53 -34.66
N LYS A 188 13.99 24.03 -34.37
CA LYS A 188 14.27 22.59 -34.32
C LYS A 188 13.39 21.84 -33.31
N MET A 189 13.07 22.47 -32.19
CA MET A 189 12.19 21.88 -31.18
C MET A 189 10.73 21.81 -31.67
N CYS A 190 10.26 22.81 -32.42
CA CYS A 190 8.95 22.78 -33.06
C CYS A 190 8.86 21.70 -34.14
N GLU A 191 9.86 21.61 -35.02
CA GLU A 191 9.94 20.57 -36.06
C GLU A 191 9.92 19.16 -35.45
N ALA A 192 10.71 18.94 -34.40
CA ALA A 192 10.73 17.64 -33.71
C ALA A 192 9.39 17.28 -33.06
N ASP A 193 8.64 18.26 -32.54
CA ASP A 193 7.33 18.03 -31.95
C ASP A 193 6.25 17.77 -33.00
N GLU A 194 6.29 18.49 -34.12
CA GLU A 194 5.41 18.23 -35.26
C GLU A 194 5.68 16.84 -35.83
N GLN A 195 6.94 16.47 -36.03
CA GLN A 195 7.32 15.13 -36.48
C GLN A 195 6.82 14.06 -35.52
N LYS A 196 7.00 14.26 -34.21
CA LYS A 196 6.52 13.32 -33.20
C LYS A 196 4.99 13.16 -33.24
N LYS A 197 4.24 14.25 -33.43
CA LYS A 197 2.77 14.19 -33.57
C LYS A 197 2.34 13.44 -34.83
N LEU A 198 3.05 13.63 -35.94
CA LEU A 198 2.81 12.90 -37.18
C LEU A 198 3.07 11.41 -37.01
N ASP A 199 4.20 11.04 -36.39
CA ASP A 199 4.56 9.64 -36.13
C ASP A 199 3.55 8.96 -35.19
N GLU A 200 3.13 9.64 -34.11
CA GLU A 200 2.11 9.13 -33.18
C GLU A 200 0.72 8.97 -33.86
N ALA A 201 0.34 9.91 -34.74
CA ALA A 201 -0.90 9.80 -35.51
C ALA A 201 -0.85 8.62 -36.49
N ALA A 202 0.26 8.45 -37.22
CA ALA A 202 0.46 7.35 -38.14
C ALA A 202 0.46 5.98 -37.44
N GLU A 203 1.11 5.88 -36.27
CA GLU A 203 1.08 4.64 -35.48
C GLU A 203 -0.35 4.31 -34.98
N LYS A 204 -1.10 5.32 -34.56
CA LYS A 204 -2.50 5.15 -34.12
C LYS A 204 -3.38 4.66 -35.27
N GLU A 205 -3.22 5.21 -36.47
CA GLU A 205 -3.93 4.74 -37.66
C GLU A 205 -3.55 3.30 -38.02
N ARG A 206 -2.24 2.97 -38.03
CA ARG A 206 -1.77 1.59 -38.27
C ARG A 206 -2.40 0.60 -37.30
N ARG A 207 -2.47 0.97 -36.01
CA ARG A 207 -3.07 0.13 -34.96
C ARG A 207 -4.58 -0.02 -35.10
N LEU A 208 -5.29 0.99 -35.61
CA LEU A 208 -6.71 0.89 -35.90
C LEU A 208 -6.97 -0.01 -37.11
N ALA A 209 -6.20 0.15 -38.19
CA ALA A 209 -6.30 -0.70 -39.38
C ALA A 209 -6.05 -2.19 -39.03
N GLU A 210 -5.05 -2.49 -38.21
CA GLU A 210 -4.77 -3.85 -37.76
C GLU A 210 -5.95 -4.45 -36.97
N ARG A 211 -6.58 -3.65 -36.11
CA ARG A 211 -7.79 -4.07 -35.36
C ARG A 211 -8.98 -4.33 -36.27
N GLU A 212 -9.18 -3.51 -37.30
CA GLU A 212 -10.25 -3.71 -38.27
C GLU A 212 -10.05 -5.01 -39.06
N VAL A 213 -8.83 -5.29 -39.51
CA VAL A 213 -8.50 -6.55 -40.18
C VAL A 213 -8.74 -7.75 -39.24
N GLN A 214 -8.29 -7.67 -37.98
CA GLN A 214 -8.47 -8.75 -37.02
C GLN A 214 -9.95 -8.99 -36.68
N THR A 215 -10.71 -7.92 -36.42
CA THR A 215 -12.15 -8.02 -36.15
C THR A 215 -12.93 -8.53 -37.36
N GLY A 216 -12.54 -8.15 -38.58
CA GLY A 216 -13.09 -8.68 -39.82
C GLY A 216 -12.87 -10.19 -39.96
N ARG A 217 -11.65 -10.68 -39.67
CA ARG A 217 -11.34 -12.13 -39.70
C ARG A 217 -12.17 -12.92 -38.69
N ILE A 218 -12.36 -12.40 -37.48
CA ILE A 218 -13.19 -13.03 -36.44
C ILE A 218 -14.65 -13.09 -36.89
N ARG A 219 -15.20 -11.99 -37.42
CA ARG A 219 -16.57 -11.93 -37.94
C ARG A 219 -16.78 -12.89 -39.11
N ALA A 220 -15.82 -13.02 -40.02
CA ALA A 220 -15.90 -13.96 -41.13
C ALA A 220 -15.93 -15.42 -40.66
N LYS A 221 -15.08 -15.79 -39.68
CA LYS A 221 -15.11 -17.13 -39.06
C LYS A 221 -16.43 -17.42 -38.37
N TYR A 222 -16.97 -16.44 -37.64
CA TYR A 222 -18.28 -16.55 -37.00
C TYR A 222 -19.39 -16.76 -38.03
N ALA A 223 -19.43 -15.95 -39.09
CA ALA A 223 -20.41 -16.08 -40.16
C ALA A 223 -20.35 -17.46 -40.83
N ALA A 224 -19.14 -17.95 -41.16
CA ALA A 224 -18.96 -19.30 -41.70
C ALA A 224 -19.49 -20.39 -40.74
N GLY A 225 -19.19 -20.27 -39.44
CA GLY A 225 -19.72 -21.19 -38.42
C GLY A 225 -21.25 -21.19 -38.32
N VAL A 226 -21.87 -20.01 -38.39
CA VAL A 226 -23.33 -19.88 -38.39
C VAL A 226 -23.95 -20.50 -39.63
N THR A 227 -23.38 -20.27 -40.82
CA THR A 227 -23.89 -20.89 -42.07
C THR A 227 -23.80 -22.42 -42.03
N ALA A 228 -22.69 -22.98 -41.54
CA ALA A 228 -22.53 -24.42 -41.38
C ALA A 228 -23.56 -25.02 -40.39
N TRP A 229 -23.82 -24.31 -39.29
CA TRP A 229 -24.84 -24.71 -38.32
C TRP A 229 -26.26 -24.66 -38.90
N GLU A 230 -26.58 -23.66 -39.74
CA GLU A 230 -27.89 -23.55 -40.39
C GLU A 230 -28.14 -24.69 -41.38
N VAL A 231 -27.12 -25.09 -42.17
CA VAL A 231 -27.19 -26.25 -43.06
C VAL A 231 -27.40 -27.53 -42.27
N GLU A 232 -26.64 -27.75 -41.19
CA GLU A 232 -26.81 -28.94 -40.34
C GLU A 232 -28.19 -28.98 -39.67
N LYS A 233 -28.73 -27.81 -39.29
CA LYS A 233 -30.06 -27.68 -38.72
C LYS A 233 -31.16 -28.08 -39.69
N THR A 234 -31.04 -27.74 -40.98
CA THR A 234 -32.04 -28.14 -41.98
C THR A 234 -31.97 -29.63 -42.28
N VAL A 235 -30.77 -30.22 -42.38
CA VAL A 235 -30.56 -31.68 -42.54
C VAL A 235 -31.14 -32.43 -41.34
N ALA A 236 -30.82 -32.02 -40.12
CA ALA A 236 -31.33 -32.64 -38.89
C ALA A 236 -32.86 -32.62 -38.82
N LYS A 237 -33.47 -31.52 -39.25
CA LYS A 237 -34.94 -31.39 -39.32
C LYS A 237 -35.55 -32.34 -40.34
N ALA A 238 -34.92 -32.50 -41.51
CA ALA A 238 -35.39 -33.43 -42.56
C ALA A 238 -35.33 -34.90 -42.09
N GLU A 239 -34.26 -35.27 -41.38
CA GLU A 239 -34.05 -36.62 -40.85
C GLU A 239 -34.76 -36.88 -39.51
N LYS A 240 -35.50 -35.89 -38.97
CA LYS A 240 -36.18 -35.94 -37.66
C LYS A 240 -35.26 -36.27 -36.49
N ARG A 241 -33.97 -35.93 -36.58
CA ARG A 241 -33.00 -36.04 -35.49
C ARG A 241 -32.82 -34.70 -34.77
N ARG A 242 -32.29 -34.74 -33.55
CA ARG A 242 -31.85 -33.52 -32.85
C ARG A 242 -30.53 -33.03 -33.47
N THR A 243 -30.38 -31.72 -33.64
CA THR A 243 -29.10 -31.11 -34.01
C THR A 243 -28.09 -31.39 -32.89
N GLY A 244 -27.03 -32.13 -33.19
CA GLY A 244 -26.04 -32.50 -32.18
C GLY A 244 -25.22 -31.32 -31.66
N TRP A 245 -25.18 -30.20 -32.39
CA TRP A 245 -24.33 -29.04 -32.09
C TRP A 245 -25.18 -27.82 -31.71
N LEU A 246 -24.71 -27.08 -30.69
CA LEU A 246 -25.31 -25.82 -30.28
C LEU A 246 -25.01 -24.71 -31.30
N LYS A 247 -25.88 -23.69 -31.38
CA LYS A 247 -25.64 -22.53 -32.24
C LYS A 247 -24.34 -21.84 -31.79
N PRO A 248 -23.37 -21.62 -32.70
CA PRO A 248 -22.12 -20.94 -32.35
C PRO A 248 -22.41 -19.55 -31.75
N LYS A 249 -21.77 -19.24 -30.61
CA LYS A 249 -21.86 -17.90 -30.00
C LYS A 249 -20.61 -17.11 -30.38
N LEU A 250 -20.76 -15.80 -30.54
CA LEU A 250 -19.63 -14.93 -30.90
C LEU A 250 -18.48 -15.00 -29.88
N ALA A 251 -18.82 -15.19 -28.60
CA ALA A 251 -17.87 -15.35 -27.49
C ALA A 251 -16.97 -16.59 -27.62
N ASP A 252 -17.41 -17.63 -28.34
CA ASP A 252 -16.63 -18.87 -28.53
C ASP A 252 -15.52 -18.67 -29.58
N TYR A 253 -15.55 -17.56 -30.33
CA TYR A 253 -14.52 -17.16 -31.29
C TYR A 253 -13.58 -16.06 -30.74
N GLU A 254 -13.76 -15.68 -29.47
CA GLU A 254 -12.89 -14.74 -28.77
C GLU A 254 -12.01 -15.47 -27.73
N ILE A 255 -10.95 -14.80 -27.28
CA ILE A 255 -9.99 -15.21 -26.23
C ILE A 255 -8.70 -15.89 -26.75
N GLU A 256 -8.07 -15.28 -27.75
CA GLU A 256 -6.66 -14.91 -27.53
C GLU A 256 -6.64 -13.38 -27.50
N ALA A 257 -6.59 -12.85 -26.28
CA ALA A 257 -6.50 -11.44 -25.91
C ALA A 257 -6.42 -10.46 -27.11
N LEU A 258 -7.57 -9.91 -27.52
CA LEU A 258 -7.58 -8.67 -28.29
C LEU A 258 -6.61 -7.72 -27.57
N LEU A 259 -5.58 -7.25 -28.30
CA LEU A 259 -4.56 -6.33 -27.79
C LEU A 259 -5.22 -5.36 -26.83
N PRO A 260 -4.77 -5.30 -25.55
CA PRO A 260 -5.50 -4.62 -24.49
C PRO A 260 -5.97 -3.28 -25.01
N ARG A 261 -7.30 -3.06 -24.98
CA ARG A 261 -7.86 -1.77 -25.37
C ARG A 261 -7.07 -0.73 -24.60
N PRO A 262 -6.51 0.31 -25.26
CA PRO A 262 -5.81 1.34 -24.52
C PRO A 262 -6.85 1.84 -23.53
N LYS A 263 -6.57 1.70 -22.23
CA LYS A 263 -7.49 2.19 -21.22
C LYS A 263 -7.71 3.65 -21.59
N LYS A 264 -8.93 3.98 -22.01
CA LYS A 264 -9.32 5.37 -22.20
C LYS A 264 -9.07 5.98 -20.82
N ASN A 265 -8.03 6.79 -20.68
CA ASN A 265 -7.82 7.54 -19.45
C ASN A 265 -9.08 8.37 -19.30
N ILE A 266 -9.94 7.97 -18.37
CA ILE A 266 -11.17 8.68 -18.00
C ILE A 266 -10.82 10.10 -17.49
N GLU A 267 -9.55 10.34 -17.14
CA GLU A 267 -9.05 11.64 -16.68
C GLU A 267 -9.10 12.76 -17.73
N ASP A 268 -9.05 12.49 -19.04
CA ASP A 268 -9.10 13.57 -20.06
C ASP A 268 -10.54 14.06 -20.35
N LYS A 269 -11.55 13.58 -19.62
CA LYS A 269 -12.94 14.02 -19.78
C LYS A 269 -13.51 14.78 -18.57
N GLN A 270 -12.73 15.02 -17.52
CA GLN A 270 -13.19 15.76 -16.35
C GLN A 270 -12.77 17.24 -16.33
N ASP A 271 -11.87 17.67 -17.22
CA ASP A 271 -11.37 19.05 -17.23
C ASP A 271 -12.13 20.00 -18.19
N GLU A 272 -13.19 19.54 -18.88
CA GLU A 272 -14.02 20.42 -19.76
C GLU A 272 -15.37 20.84 -19.14
N ASP A 273 -15.80 20.27 -18.00
CA ASP A 273 -17.15 20.51 -17.45
C ASP A 273 -17.16 21.23 -16.06
N GLU A 274 -16.02 21.70 -15.52
CA GLU A 274 -15.95 22.35 -14.18
C GLU A 274 -15.76 23.89 -14.19
N GLU A 275 -15.86 24.58 -15.33
CA GLU A 275 -15.73 26.06 -15.39
C GLU A 275 -17.08 26.85 -15.41
N GLU A 276 -18.23 26.23 -15.15
CA GLU A 276 -19.54 26.94 -15.14
C GLU A 276 -20.29 26.92 -13.79
N ASN A 277 -19.60 26.81 -12.65
CA ASN A 277 -20.29 26.96 -11.35
C ASN A 277 -19.57 27.88 -10.34
N SER A 278 -19.11 29.03 -10.84
CA SER A 278 -18.78 30.18 -9.99
C SER A 278 -19.50 31.40 -10.55
N VAL A 279 -20.62 31.79 -9.92
CA VAL A 279 -21.20 33.15 -9.82
C VAL A 279 -22.69 33.01 -9.50
N HIS A 280 -23.04 32.91 -8.20
CA HIS A 280 -24.20 33.58 -7.59
C HIS A 280 -24.22 33.33 -6.08
N GLY A 281 -23.28 33.94 -5.38
CA GLY A 281 -23.37 34.18 -3.94
C GLY A 281 -23.71 35.64 -3.69
N SER A 282 -24.89 36.06 -4.15
CA SER A 282 -25.41 37.40 -3.95
C SER A 282 -25.60 37.68 -2.47
N GLN A 283 -25.12 38.87 -2.08
CA GLN A 283 -25.53 39.63 -0.91
C GLN A 283 -27.04 39.55 -0.67
N SER A 284 -27.46 39.40 0.59
CA SER A 284 -28.50 40.22 1.24
C SER A 284 -28.84 39.62 2.60
N GLY A 285 -28.91 40.43 3.64
CA GLY A 285 -29.41 39.99 4.95
C GLY A 285 -28.88 40.75 6.16
N SER A 286 -28.71 42.07 6.06
CA SER A 286 -28.74 42.95 7.23
C SER A 286 -30.20 43.14 7.64
N GLU A 287 -30.64 42.50 8.71
CA GLU A 287 -31.93 42.79 9.34
C GLU A 287 -31.69 43.15 10.81
N LEU A 288 -31.79 44.46 11.06
CA LEU A 288 -32.07 45.07 12.35
C LEU A 288 -33.37 44.48 12.90
N ALA A 289 -33.39 44.10 14.17
CA ALA A 289 -34.61 44.10 14.96
C ALA A 289 -34.28 44.60 16.37
N ASP A 290 -34.86 45.76 16.67
CA ASP A 290 -35.08 46.30 18.01
C ASP A 290 -36.01 45.38 18.82
N ASP A 291 -35.62 45.07 20.06
CA ASP A 291 -36.45 45.16 21.29
C ASP A 291 -35.60 44.84 22.54
#